data_AF-A0A368XWJ5-F1
#
_entry.id   AF-A0A368XWJ5-F1
#
_cell.length_a   1.000
_cell.length_b   1.000
_cell.length_c   1.000
_cell.angle_alpha   90.00
_cell.angle_beta   90.00
_cell.angle_gamma   90.00
#
_symmetry.space_group_name_H-M   'P 1'
#
loop_
_entity.id
_entity.type
_entity.pdbx_description
1 polymer ?
#
loop_
_entity_poly.entity_id
_entity_poly.type
_entity_poly.pdbx_seq_one_letter_code
_entity_poly.pdbx_strand_id
1 'polypeptide(L)'
;MHFVPLFRPAALLALLVAPTLATATACIYRGSDASARVINRSGEISTPFPDALSAADCRRLRVASGSVVVHVLSADRSAITSRVVGADGGSLAAASSAGSGVNPGESAGLFRQVAVVLEGLQRVKTGSSRSGEGDFLLAALPSHKLAAPADDLRIVLGPAPDANLASFELLVDGKLVHRQRGASQEIRLPAASLKPGAQASWRLSYAGQQHEGRFSIEPPGALADLQTRLAQESAAGADAMTTRLQLAAGLQQEGFEWDARELLKASLTNRD
;
A
#
# COMPACT_ATOMS: atom_id res chain seq x y z
N MET A 1 -35.35 38.62 63.85
CA MET A 1 -35.89 38.03 62.60
C MET A 1 -35.02 38.54 61.46
N HIS A 2 -34.08 37.73 60.98
CA HIS A 2 -33.13 38.12 59.93
C HIS A 2 -33.38 37.32 58.66
N PHE A 3 -33.64 38.06 57.59
CA PHE A 3 -33.79 37.61 56.21
C PHE A 3 -32.46 37.08 55.67
N VAL A 4 -32.46 35.89 55.08
CA VAL A 4 -31.33 35.34 54.31
C VAL A 4 -31.72 35.35 52.83
N PRO A 5 -30.93 35.97 51.92
CA PRO A 5 -31.23 35.99 50.50
C PRO A 5 -30.73 34.73 49.79
N LEU A 6 -31.58 34.19 48.91
CA LEU A 6 -31.30 33.11 47.95
C LEU A 6 -30.37 33.63 46.83
N PHE A 7 -29.11 33.21 46.86
CA PHE A 7 -28.19 33.35 45.71
C PHE A 7 -28.43 32.19 44.73
N ARG A 8 -28.82 32.52 43.49
CA ARG A 8 -28.85 31.58 42.35
C ARG A 8 -27.47 31.55 41.68
N PRO A 9 -26.83 30.39 41.49
CA PRO A 9 -25.64 30.30 40.64
C PRO A 9 -26.04 30.32 39.17
N ALA A 10 -25.46 31.26 38.42
CA ALA A 10 -25.51 31.27 36.96
C ALA A 10 -24.70 30.08 36.42
N ALA A 11 -25.35 29.20 35.67
CA ALA A 11 -24.71 28.12 34.96
C ALA A 11 -23.87 28.69 33.80
N LEU A 12 -22.55 28.74 33.98
CA LEU A 12 -21.60 29.07 32.94
C LEU A 12 -21.48 27.85 32.00
N LEU A 13 -22.18 27.90 30.87
CA LEU A 13 -22.09 26.88 29.82
C LEU A 13 -20.74 27.05 29.07
N ALA A 14 -19.71 26.34 29.54
CA ALA A 14 -18.43 26.29 28.86
C ALA A 14 -18.57 25.47 27.56
N LEU A 15 -18.66 26.17 26.43
CA LEU A 15 -18.50 25.61 25.09
C LEU A 15 -17.05 25.09 24.95
N LEU A 16 -16.84 23.83 25.27
CA LEU A 16 -15.66 23.06 24.88
C LEU A 16 -15.68 22.89 23.36
N VAL A 17 -15.08 23.84 22.65
CA VAL A 17 -14.70 23.67 21.24
C VAL A 17 -13.54 22.67 21.24
N ALA A 18 -13.87 21.39 21.10
CA ALA A 18 -12.87 20.37 20.83
C ALA A 18 -12.19 20.72 19.50
N PRO A 19 -10.85 20.87 19.45
CA PRO A 19 -10.16 21.04 18.18
C PRO A 19 -10.40 19.77 17.37
N THR A 20 -11.08 19.91 16.23
CA THR A 20 -11.21 18.84 15.24
C THR A 20 -9.81 18.58 14.67
N LEU A 21 -9.13 17.59 15.24
CA LEU A 21 -7.88 17.09 14.68
C LEU A 21 -8.20 16.52 13.30
N ALA A 22 -7.87 17.27 12.25
CA ALA A 22 -7.91 16.78 10.88
C ALA A 22 -7.04 15.52 10.78
N THR A 23 -7.66 14.37 10.54
CA THR A 23 -6.95 13.13 10.25
C THR A 23 -6.50 13.19 8.80
N ALA A 24 -5.20 13.40 8.59
CA ALA A 24 -4.65 13.35 7.24
C ALA A 24 -4.74 11.92 6.68
N THR A 25 -4.93 11.82 5.38
CA THR A 25 -4.88 10.56 4.66
C THR A 25 -3.43 10.24 4.27
N ALA A 26 -3.05 8.96 4.30
CA ALA A 26 -1.83 8.51 3.64
C ALA A 26 -1.85 8.91 2.14
N CYS A 27 -0.68 9.11 1.55
CA CYS A 27 -0.55 9.63 0.21
C CYS A 27 0.64 9.02 -0.53
N ILE A 28 0.56 9.00 -1.85
CA ILE A 28 1.70 8.72 -2.73
C ILE A 28 2.03 10.01 -3.46
N TYR A 29 3.31 10.33 -3.59
CA TYR A 29 3.73 11.43 -4.45
C TYR A 29 4.75 10.98 -5.47
N ARG A 30 4.74 11.60 -6.65
CA ARG A 30 5.71 11.42 -7.74
C ARG A 30 6.15 12.79 -8.23
N GLY A 31 7.45 12.98 -8.50
CA GLY A 31 7.92 14.17 -9.20
C GLY A 31 7.36 14.24 -10.62
N SER A 32 6.78 15.37 -11.00
CA SER A 32 6.32 15.60 -12.38
C SER A 32 7.49 15.81 -13.35
N ASP A 33 8.65 16.20 -12.84
CA ASP A 33 9.87 16.44 -13.60
C ASP A 33 11.13 16.05 -12.80
N ALA A 34 12.30 16.06 -13.45
CA ALA A 34 13.58 15.71 -12.83
C ALA A 34 14.09 16.73 -11.79
N SER A 35 13.51 17.94 -11.77
CA SER A 35 13.81 19.02 -10.84
C SER A 35 12.95 18.96 -9.57
N ALA A 36 11.96 18.06 -9.51
CA ALA A 36 11.08 17.88 -8.37
C ALA A 36 11.86 17.47 -7.11
N ARG A 37 11.72 18.24 -6.04
CA ARG A 37 12.36 17.99 -4.73
C ARG A 37 11.33 18.18 -3.64
N VAL A 38 11.33 17.26 -2.66
CA VAL A 38 10.47 17.36 -1.48
C VAL A 38 11.36 17.48 -0.24
N ILE A 39 10.99 18.36 0.68
CA ILE A 39 11.76 18.66 1.88
C ILE A 39 10.93 18.42 3.14
N ASN A 40 11.55 17.84 4.18
CA ASN A 40 10.96 17.74 5.51
C ASN A 40 11.24 19.00 6.35
N ARG A 41 10.66 19.08 7.56
CA ARG A 41 10.87 20.22 8.46
C ARG A 41 12.32 20.36 8.94
N SER A 42 13.11 19.29 8.92
CA SER A 42 14.53 19.30 9.27
C SER A 42 15.45 19.72 8.11
N GLY A 43 14.90 20.02 6.93
CA GLY A 43 15.67 20.47 5.77
C GLY A 43 16.26 19.34 4.92
N GLU A 44 15.93 18.09 5.22
CA GLU A 44 16.37 16.94 4.43
C GLU A 44 15.56 16.87 3.14
N ILE A 45 16.27 16.74 2.01
CA ILE A 45 15.70 16.77 0.67
C ILE A 45 15.58 15.32 0.16
N SER A 46 14.35 14.89 -0.10
CA SER A 46 14.04 13.65 -0.83
C SER A 46 13.93 13.91 -2.32
N THR A 47 14.63 13.10 -3.12
CA THR A 47 14.77 13.24 -4.57
C THR A 47 14.67 11.86 -5.23
N PRO A 48 14.09 11.79 -6.44
CA PRO A 48 12.71 11.37 -6.64
C PRO A 48 12.62 9.85 -6.83
N PHE A 49 11.59 9.20 -6.30
CA PHE A 49 10.85 8.06 -6.86
C PHE A 49 9.58 7.91 -6.00
N PRO A 50 8.48 7.34 -6.52
CA PRO A 50 7.22 7.35 -5.82
C PRO A 50 7.41 6.79 -4.41
N ASP A 51 6.88 7.49 -3.42
CA ASP A 51 7.02 7.12 -2.02
C ASP A 51 5.63 7.11 -1.38
N ALA A 52 5.34 6.05 -0.62
CA ALA A 52 4.10 5.89 0.11
C ALA A 52 4.30 6.44 1.52
N LEU A 53 3.68 7.58 1.77
CA LEU A 53 3.84 8.30 3.00
C LEU A 53 2.70 8.00 3.98
N SER A 54 3.06 7.92 5.25
CA SER A 54 2.07 7.98 6.32
C SER A 54 1.29 9.30 6.27
N ALA A 55 0.09 9.30 6.85
CA ALA A 55 -0.70 10.51 7.06
C ALA A 55 0.06 11.66 7.73
N ALA A 56 0.98 11.33 8.66
CA ALA A 56 1.79 12.33 9.34
C ALA A 56 2.84 12.95 8.40
N ASP A 57 3.45 12.13 7.54
CA ASP A 57 4.52 12.56 6.66
C ASP A 57 4.00 13.35 5.47
N CYS A 58 2.83 12.98 4.90
CA CYS A 58 2.13 13.77 3.90
C CYS A 58 1.91 15.24 4.33
N ARG A 59 1.67 15.48 5.63
CA ARG A 59 1.52 16.84 6.18
C ARG A 59 2.83 17.56 6.43
N ARG A 60 3.90 16.82 6.69
CA ARG A 60 5.20 17.38 7.09
C ARG A 60 6.04 17.77 5.89
N LEU A 61 5.90 17.02 4.80
CA LEU A 61 6.64 17.23 3.58
C LEU A 61 6.05 18.38 2.75
N ARG A 62 6.96 19.13 2.12
CA ARG A 62 6.67 20.29 1.25
C ARG A 62 7.51 20.19 -0.01
N VAL A 63 7.02 20.76 -1.10
CA VAL A 63 7.78 20.83 -2.36
C VAL A 63 8.82 21.94 -2.24
N ALA A 64 10.09 21.61 -2.47
CA ALA A 64 11.20 22.56 -2.43
C ALA A 64 11.52 23.13 -3.82
N SER A 65 11.37 22.33 -4.88
CA SER A 65 11.54 22.76 -6.27
C SER A 65 10.75 21.86 -7.22
N GLY A 66 10.48 22.35 -8.43
CA GLY A 66 9.70 21.65 -9.45
C GLY A 66 8.22 21.52 -9.05
N SER A 67 7.58 20.45 -9.53
CA SER A 67 6.25 20.06 -9.06
C SER A 67 6.16 18.57 -8.76
N VAL A 68 5.18 18.20 -7.94
CA VAL A 68 4.88 16.80 -7.62
C VAL A 68 3.40 16.53 -7.83
N VAL A 69 3.08 15.36 -8.38
CA VAL A 69 1.73 14.83 -8.39
C VAL A 69 1.54 14.05 -7.09
N VAL A 70 0.51 14.41 -6.31
CA VAL A 70 0.15 13.73 -5.08
C VAL A 70 -1.18 13.01 -5.29
N HIS A 71 -1.20 11.71 -5.05
CA HIS A 71 -2.38 10.88 -5.01
C HIS A 71 -2.81 10.67 -3.56
N VAL A 72 -4.05 11.03 -3.25
CA VAL A 72 -4.66 10.84 -1.93
C VAL A 72 -5.93 10.02 -2.07
N LEU A 73 -6.13 9.11 -1.12
CA LEU A 73 -7.42 8.44 -0.94
C LEU A 73 -8.37 9.42 -0.25
N SER A 74 -9.60 9.53 -0.75
CA SER A 74 -10.65 10.34 -0.15
C SER A 74 -10.95 9.86 1.27
N ALA A 75 -11.50 10.74 2.12
CA ALA A 75 -11.78 10.41 3.52
C ALA A 75 -12.78 9.26 3.66
N ASP A 76 -13.76 9.18 2.75
CA ASP A 76 -14.73 8.09 2.63
C ASP A 76 -14.19 6.85 1.91
N ARG A 77 -12.92 6.89 1.47
CA ARG A 77 -12.20 5.80 0.79
C ARG A 77 -12.82 5.33 -0.52
N SER A 78 -13.75 6.09 -1.07
CA SER A 78 -14.45 5.76 -2.30
C SER A 78 -13.66 6.15 -3.54
N ALA A 79 -12.73 7.10 -3.44
CA ALA A 79 -12.04 7.66 -4.59
C ALA A 79 -10.58 7.96 -4.30
N ILE A 80 -9.73 7.70 -5.28
CA ILE A 80 -8.37 8.23 -5.32
C ILE A 80 -8.39 9.48 -6.18
N THR A 81 -7.85 10.57 -5.64
CA THR A 81 -7.75 11.85 -6.33
C THR A 81 -6.28 12.22 -6.49
N SER A 82 -5.94 12.81 -7.63
CA SER A 82 -4.62 13.36 -7.90
C SER A 82 -4.67 14.89 -7.88
N ARG A 83 -3.56 15.49 -7.43
CA ARG A 83 -3.36 16.95 -7.51
C ARG A 83 -1.89 17.27 -7.73
N VAL A 84 -1.62 18.35 -8.44
CA VAL A 84 -0.26 18.86 -8.64
C VAL A 84 0.06 19.89 -7.56
N VAL A 85 1.21 19.76 -6.90
CA VAL A 85 1.71 20.69 -5.89
C VAL A 85 3.05 21.24 -6.37
N GLY A 86 3.16 22.56 -6.50
CA GLY A 86 4.40 23.28 -6.82
C GLY A 86 5.16 23.73 -5.56
N ALA A 87 6.35 24.31 -5.74
CA ALA A 87 7.16 24.85 -4.63
C ALA A 87 6.46 25.96 -3.82
N ASP A 88 5.54 26.65 -4.47
CA ASP A 88 4.62 27.68 -3.98
C ASP A 88 3.34 27.10 -3.32
N GLY A 89 3.04 25.82 -3.56
CA GLY A 89 1.78 25.16 -3.20
C GLY A 89 1.66 24.59 -1.78
N GLY A 90 2.69 24.73 -0.94
CA GLY A 90 2.64 24.29 0.46
C GLY A 90 2.77 22.76 0.66
N SER A 91 2.12 22.23 1.71
CA SER A 91 2.23 20.82 2.12
C SER A 91 1.66 19.84 1.09
N LEU A 92 2.20 18.61 1.07
CA LEU A 92 1.67 17.53 0.22
C LEU A 92 0.25 17.08 0.60
N ALA A 93 -0.24 17.35 1.81
CA ALA A 93 -1.62 17.07 2.22
C ALA A 93 -2.61 18.16 1.78
N ALA A 94 -3.83 17.77 1.36
CA ALA A 94 -4.87 18.72 0.99
C ALA A 94 -5.36 19.50 2.23
N ALA A 95 -5.52 20.81 2.12
CA ALA A 95 -6.00 21.67 3.21
C ALA A 95 -7.45 21.36 3.64
N SER A 96 -8.20 20.59 2.85
CA SER A 96 -9.63 20.31 3.04
C SER A 96 -9.98 18.87 3.43
N SER A 97 -9.02 17.99 3.73
CA SER A 97 -9.31 16.63 4.23
C SER A 97 -9.64 16.62 5.73
N ALA A 98 -10.62 17.43 6.14
CA ALA A 98 -11.25 17.38 7.45
C ALA A 98 -12.56 16.57 7.32
N GLY A 99 -12.42 15.27 7.15
CA GLY A 99 -13.52 14.30 7.11
C GLY A 99 -13.37 13.30 8.27
N SER A 100 -14.44 13.16 9.03
CA SER A 100 -14.54 12.49 10.32
C SER A 100 -14.16 11.00 10.32
N GLY A 101 -13.49 10.56 11.38
CA GLY A 101 -13.60 9.21 11.96
C GLY A 101 -13.34 8.03 11.03
N VAL A 102 -12.07 7.69 10.81
CA VAL A 102 -11.71 6.51 10.02
C VAL A 102 -10.67 5.69 10.79
N ASN A 103 -10.98 4.41 11.00
CA ASN A 103 -10.04 3.44 11.55
C ASN A 103 -8.80 3.35 10.64
N PRO A 104 -7.57 3.49 11.18
CA PRO A 104 -6.34 3.53 10.39
C PRO A 104 -6.01 2.23 9.63
N GLY A 105 -6.78 1.15 9.78
CA GLY A 105 -6.46 -0.18 9.25
C GLY A 105 -6.72 -0.41 7.75
N GLU A 106 -7.69 0.26 7.13
CA GLU A 106 -8.12 -0.09 5.75
C GLU A 106 -7.63 0.88 4.66
N SER A 107 -7.52 2.19 4.95
CA SER A 107 -6.75 3.12 4.11
C SER A 107 -5.25 2.84 4.20
N ALA A 108 -4.80 2.12 5.23
CA ALA A 108 -3.49 1.50 5.25
C ALA A 108 -3.37 0.38 4.20
N GLY A 109 -4.45 -0.28 3.76
CA GLY A 109 -4.39 -1.44 2.85
C GLY A 109 -3.66 -1.15 1.55
N LEU A 110 -4.18 -0.25 0.70
CA LEU A 110 -3.59 0.06 -0.60
C LEU A 110 -2.21 0.71 -0.47
N PHE A 111 -2.08 1.71 0.40
CA PHE A 111 -0.80 2.41 0.56
C PHE A 111 0.26 1.52 1.22
N ARG A 112 -0.13 0.53 2.04
CA ARG A 112 0.76 -0.54 2.49
C ARG A 112 1.18 -1.42 1.33
N GLN A 113 0.28 -1.81 0.41
CA GLN A 113 0.69 -2.56 -0.78
C GLN A 113 1.68 -1.76 -1.64
N VAL A 114 1.48 -0.45 -1.77
CA VAL A 114 2.45 0.42 -2.46
C VAL A 114 3.77 0.50 -1.70
N ALA A 115 3.76 0.68 -0.39
CA ALA A 115 4.97 0.66 0.44
C ALA A 115 5.72 -0.67 0.29
N VAL A 116 5.01 -1.80 0.30
CA VAL A 116 5.55 -3.14 0.07
C VAL A 116 6.20 -3.20 -1.31
N VAL A 117 5.53 -2.77 -2.38
CA VAL A 117 6.10 -2.76 -3.74
C VAL A 117 7.37 -1.91 -3.80
N LEU A 118 7.36 -0.71 -3.23
CA LEU A 118 8.51 0.20 -3.22
C LEU A 118 9.68 -0.35 -2.40
N GLU A 119 9.41 -0.95 -1.25
CA GLU A 119 10.42 -1.63 -0.43
C GLU A 119 11.04 -2.79 -1.21
N GLY A 120 10.22 -3.60 -1.89
CA GLY A 120 10.69 -4.68 -2.75
C GLY A 120 11.62 -4.19 -3.86
N LEU A 121 11.24 -3.12 -4.58
CA LEU A 121 12.08 -2.50 -5.61
C LEU A 121 13.40 -1.99 -5.04
N GLN A 122 13.37 -1.39 -3.85
CA GLN A 122 14.57 -0.89 -3.17
C GLN A 122 15.48 -2.03 -2.68
N ARG A 123 14.91 -3.14 -2.20
CA ARG A 123 15.65 -4.36 -1.82
C ARG A 123 16.37 -4.96 -3.01
N VAL A 124 15.69 -5.08 -4.16
CA VAL A 124 16.30 -5.56 -5.41
C VAL A 124 17.48 -4.68 -5.82
N LYS A 125 17.33 -3.35 -5.70
CA LYS A 125 18.35 -2.38 -6.10
C LYS A 125 19.56 -2.33 -5.16
N THR A 126 19.33 -2.35 -3.85
CA THR A 126 20.38 -2.10 -2.85
C THR A 126 20.93 -3.37 -2.21
N GLY A 127 20.22 -4.49 -2.34
CA GLY A 127 20.52 -5.73 -1.61
C GLY A 127 20.36 -5.63 -0.09
N SER A 128 19.76 -4.55 0.41
CA SER A 128 19.52 -4.40 1.85
C SER A 128 18.44 -5.38 2.31
N SER A 129 18.82 -6.36 3.12
CA SER A 129 17.90 -7.26 3.83
C SER A 129 17.33 -6.64 5.11
N ARG A 130 17.74 -5.42 5.48
CA ARG A 130 17.21 -4.68 6.63
C ARG A 130 15.81 -4.14 6.32
N SER A 131 14.83 -5.02 6.31
CA SER A 131 13.45 -4.63 6.65
C SER A 131 13.36 -4.70 8.17
N GLY A 132 12.83 -3.64 8.80
CA GLY A 132 12.69 -3.60 10.26
C GLY A 132 11.83 -4.74 10.80
N GLU A 133 10.95 -5.29 9.97
CA GLU A 133 10.04 -6.39 10.27
C GLU A 133 9.90 -7.27 9.02
N GLY A 134 9.61 -8.57 9.19
CA GLY A 134 9.34 -9.52 8.09
C GLY A 134 8.08 -9.20 7.26
N ASP A 135 7.52 -8.01 7.41
CA ASP A 135 6.27 -7.54 6.82
C ASP A 135 6.29 -7.54 5.30
N PHE A 136 7.39 -7.10 4.66
CA PHE A 136 7.49 -7.09 3.20
C PHE A 136 7.36 -8.50 2.62
N LEU A 137 8.15 -9.46 3.12
CA LEU A 137 8.21 -10.80 2.54
C LEU A 137 6.86 -11.53 2.68
N LEU A 138 6.20 -11.37 3.83
CA LEU A 138 4.88 -11.95 4.06
C LEU A 138 3.81 -11.28 3.23
N ALA A 139 3.85 -9.95 3.12
CA ALA A 139 2.94 -9.22 2.24
C ALA A 139 3.20 -9.49 0.77
N ALA A 140 4.43 -9.87 0.38
CA ALA A 140 4.75 -10.20 -1.00
C ALA A 140 4.09 -11.51 -1.43
N LEU A 141 4.03 -12.53 -0.56
CA LEU A 141 3.44 -13.84 -0.88
C LEU A 141 1.93 -13.78 -1.22
N PRO A 142 1.41 -14.69 -2.06
CA PRO A 142 -0.03 -14.74 -2.35
C PRO A 142 -0.86 -15.05 -1.10
N SER A 143 -2.00 -14.39 -1.01
CA SER A 143 -3.02 -14.52 0.03
C SER A 143 -4.40 -14.46 -0.62
N HIS A 144 -5.41 -15.04 0.02
CA HIS A 144 -6.81 -14.98 -0.39
C HIS A 144 -7.06 -15.50 -1.81
N LYS A 145 -7.10 -14.66 -2.84
CA LYS A 145 -7.35 -15.06 -4.23
C LYS A 145 -6.14 -14.75 -5.09
N LEU A 146 -5.86 -15.65 -6.03
CA LEU A 146 -4.81 -15.49 -7.03
C LEU A 146 -5.38 -15.85 -8.40
N ALA A 147 -5.21 -14.97 -9.39
CA ALA A 147 -5.48 -15.35 -10.77
C ALA A 147 -4.54 -16.46 -11.23
N ALA A 148 -5.06 -17.47 -11.94
CA ALA A 148 -4.24 -18.57 -12.45
C ALA A 148 -3.04 -18.04 -13.26
N PRO A 149 -1.80 -18.24 -12.79
CA PRO A 149 -0.65 -17.61 -13.41
C PRO A 149 -0.23 -18.37 -14.68
N ALA A 150 0.16 -17.62 -15.71
CA ALA A 150 0.70 -18.19 -16.95
C ALA A 150 2.17 -18.64 -16.79
N ASP A 151 2.91 -17.95 -15.93
CA ASP A 151 4.34 -18.17 -15.67
C ASP A 151 4.59 -18.32 -14.17
N ASP A 152 5.71 -18.96 -13.80
CA ASP A 152 6.12 -19.10 -12.41
C ASP A 152 6.12 -17.76 -11.68
N LEU A 153 5.46 -17.71 -10.52
CA LEU A 153 5.51 -16.53 -9.67
C LEU A 153 6.87 -16.46 -8.98
N ARG A 154 7.48 -15.27 -9.01
CA ARG A 154 8.82 -15.04 -8.45
C ARG A 154 8.79 -13.91 -7.45
N ILE A 155 9.23 -14.20 -6.23
CA ILE A 155 9.40 -13.23 -5.16
C ILE A 155 10.89 -13.03 -4.99
N VAL A 156 11.40 -11.92 -5.51
CA VAL A 156 12.83 -11.61 -5.45
C VAL A 156 13.17 -11.13 -4.04
N LEU A 157 14.12 -11.82 -3.39
CA LEU A 157 14.60 -11.49 -2.04
C LEU A 157 15.73 -10.46 -2.08
N GLY A 158 16.55 -10.50 -3.12
CA GLY A 158 17.67 -9.57 -3.33
C GLY A 158 18.61 -10.02 -4.46
N PRO A 159 19.68 -9.25 -4.72
CA PRO A 159 20.66 -9.54 -5.77
C PRO A 159 21.63 -10.67 -5.41
N ALA A 160 21.65 -11.11 -4.14
CA ALA A 160 22.46 -12.21 -3.64
C ALA A 160 21.58 -13.15 -2.79
N PRO A 161 21.98 -14.43 -2.61
CA PRO A 161 21.20 -15.39 -1.82
C PRO A 161 20.97 -14.87 -0.39
N ASP A 162 19.71 -14.83 0.03
CA ASP A 162 19.33 -14.35 1.36
C ASP A 162 19.54 -15.46 2.40
N ALA A 163 20.53 -15.28 3.27
CA ALA A 163 20.88 -16.23 4.32
C ALA A 163 19.79 -16.41 5.39
N ASN A 164 18.84 -15.47 5.48
CA ASN A 164 17.72 -15.59 6.41
C ASN A 164 16.66 -16.59 5.92
N LEU A 165 16.64 -16.95 4.63
CA LEU A 165 15.74 -17.96 4.11
C LEU A 165 16.22 -19.36 4.49
N ALA A 166 15.47 -20.04 5.35
CA ALA A 166 15.75 -21.43 5.71
C ALA A 166 14.99 -22.42 4.81
N SER A 167 13.69 -22.17 4.56
CA SER A 167 12.90 -23.02 3.67
C SER A 167 11.62 -22.35 3.18
N PHE A 168 11.13 -22.77 2.02
CA PHE A 168 9.80 -22.47 1.52
C PHE A 168 9.13 -23.75 1.01
N GLU A 169 7.86 -23.94 1.32
CA GLU A 169 7.06 -25.08 0.88
C GLU A 169 5.73 -24.60 0.33
N LEU A 170 5.30 -25.19 -0.79
CA LEU A 170 3.99 -24.96 -1.39
C LEU A 170 3.24 -26.29 -1.44
N LEU A 171 2.03 -26.27 -0.89
CA LEU A 171 1.08 -27.37 -0.95
C LEU A 171 -0.11 -26.93 -1.78
N VAL A 172 -0.54 -27.76 -2.73
CA VAL A 172 -1.75 -27.57 -3.53
C VAL A 172 -2.66 -28.77 -3.30
N ASP A 173 -3.91 -28.51 -2.93
CA ASP A 173 -4.91 -29.50 -2.53
C ASP A 173 -4.36 -30.49 -1.48
N GLY A 174 -3.58 -29.95 -0.52
CA GLY A 174 -2.94 -30.71 0.55
C GLY A 174 -1.68 -31.48 0.14
N LYS A 175 -1.30 -31.51 -1.14
CA LYS A 175 -0.10 -32.20 -1.63
C LYS A 175 1.07 -31.23 -1.76
N LEU A 176 2.24 -31.59 -1.21
CA LEU A 176 3.47 -30.85 -1.43
C LEU A 176 3.87 -30.89 -2.91
N VAL A 177 3.91 -29.73 -3.56
CA VAL A 177 4.25 -29.58 -4.99
C VAL A 177 5.58 -28.87 -5.21
N HIS A 178 6.01 -28.03 -4.26
CA HIS A 178 7.28 -27.33 -4.34
C HIS A 178 7.90 -27.21 -2.96
N ARG A 179 9.24 -27.36 -2.92
CA ARG A 179 10.04 -27.16 -1.72
C ARG A 179 11.39 -26.55 -2.12
N GLN A 180 11.73 -25.45 -1.48
CA GLN A 180 13.02 -24.78 -1.58
C GLN A 180 13.69 -24.81 -0.20
N ARG A 181 15.00 -25.07 -0.16
CA ARG A 181 15.78 -25.15 1.09
C ARG A 181 17.02 -24.28 0.99
N GLY A 182 17.32 -23.61 2.10
CA GLY A 182 18.50 -22.76 2.26
C GLY A 182 18.37 -21.41 1.54
N ALA A 183 19.49 -20.68 1.59
CA ALA A 183 19.59 -19.34 1.03
C ALA A 183 19.29 -19.34 -0.48
N SER A 184 18.52 -18.35 -0.93
CA SER A 184 18.16 -18.17 -2.33
C SER A 184 17.99 -16.68 -2.65
N GLN A 185 18.13 -16.32 -3.92
CA GLN A 185 17.86 -14.96 -4.41
C GLN A 185 16.36 -14.70 -4.59
N GLU A 186 15.56 -15.76 -4.70
CA GLU A 186 14.12 -15.67 -4.92
C GLU A 186 13.37 -16.87 -4.33
N ILE A 187 12.08 -16.69 -4.08
CA ILE A 187 11.11 -17.76 -3.85
C ILE A 187 10.31 -17.95 -5.12
N ARG A 188 10.19 -19.20 -5.59
CA ARG A 188 9.42 -19.56 -6.80
C ARG A 188 8.17 -20.32 -6.43
N LEU A 189 7.04 -19.97 -7.05
CA LEU A 189 5.82 -20.78 -7.03
C LEU A 189 5.56 -21.28 -8.46
N PRO A 190 5.66 -22.60 -8.71
CA PRO A 190 5.59 -23.13 -10.08
C PRO A 190 4.17 -23.05 -10.63
N ALA A 191 3.98 -22.32 -11.73
CA ALA A 191 2.66 -22.08 -12.34
C ALA A 191 1.98 -23.38 -12.78
N ALA A 192 2.76 -24.36 -13.24
CA ALA A 192 2.26 -25.69 -13.62
C ALA A 192 1.49 -26.41 -12.49
N SER A 193 1.74 -26.06 -11.23
CA SER A 193 1.04 -26.61 -10.06
C SER A 193 -0.16 -25.78 -9.62
N LEU A 194 -0.27 -24.52 -10.07
CA LEU A 194 -1.29 -23.56 -9.66
C LEU A 194 -2.47 -23.58 -10.65
N LYS A 195 -3.23 -24.68 -10.64
CA LYS A 195 -4.36 -24.88 -11.55
C LYS A 195 -5.61 -24.12 -11.09
N PRO A 196 -6.44 -23.61 -12.02
CA PRO A 196 -7.69 -22.97 -11.66
C PRO A 196 -8.60 -23.85 -10.79
N GLY A 197 -9.20 -23.25 -9.76
CA GLY A 197 -10.08 -23.91 -8.80
C GLY A 197 -9.36 -24.63 -7.64
N ALA A 198 -8.03 -24.78 -7.70
CA ALA A 198 -7.28 -25.44 -6.64
C ALA A 198 -7.13 -24.56 -5.40
N GLN A 199 -6.93 -25.21 -4.25
CA GLN A 199 -6.62 -24.55 -2.98
C GLN A 199 -5.14 -24.73 -2.67
N ALA A 200 -4.45 -23.63 -2.42
CA ALA A 200 -3.03 -23.64 -2.13
C ALA A 200 -2.74 -23.11 -0.73
N SER A 201 -1.66 -23.62 -0.15
CA SER A 201 -1.11 -23.12 1.09
C SER A 201 0.42 -23.13 1.01
N TRP A 202 1.05 -22.20 1.69
CA TRP A 202 2.50 -22.13 1.75
C TRP A 202 2.98 -22.08 3.18
N ARG A 203 4.20 -22.55 3.39
CA ARG A 203 4.95 -22.44 4.64
C ARG A 203 6.31 -21.83 4.36
N LEU A 204 6.69 -20.84 5.13
CA LEU A 204 7.95 -20.12 5.01
C LEU A 204 8.68 -20.17 6.35
N SER A 205 9.94 -20.58 6.32
CA SER A 205 10.85 -20.39 7.45
C SER A 205 11.88 -19.34 7.09
N TYR A 206 11.82 -18.20 7.77
CA TYR A 206 12.64 -17.02 7.50
C TYR A 206 13.10 -16.37 8.81
N ALA A 207 14.38 -16.04 8.92
CA ALA A 207 14.98 -15.41 10.11
C ALA A 207 14.66 -16.14 11.44
N GLY A 208 14.59 -17.47 11.42
CA GLY A 208 14.25 -18.29 12.58
C GLY A 208 12.76 -18.33 12.95
N GLN A 209 11.90 -17.63 12.21
CA GLN A 209 10.45 -17.67 12.37
C GLN A 209 9.79 -18.59 11.33
N GLN A 210 8.59 -19.04 11.65
CA GLN A 210 7.72 -19.86 10.79
C GLN A 210 6.47 -19.04 10.46
N HIS A 211 6.12 -19.01 9.18
CA HIS A 211 4.95 -18.31 8.67
C HIS A 211 4.19 -19.23 7.73
N GLU A 212 2.88 -19.03 7.64
CA GLU A 212 2.02 -19.76 6.74
C GLU A 212 0.94 -18.86 6.15
N GLY A 213 0.47 -19.25 4.96
CA GLY A 213 -0.62 -18.58 4.28
C GLY A 213 -1.41 -19.52 3.40
N ARG A 214 -2.60 -19.09 2.98
CA ARG A 214 -3.52 -19.84 2.14
C ARG A 214 -4.13 -18.94 1.08
N PHE A 215 -4.39 -19.51 -0.09
CA PHE A 215 -5.04 -18.81 -1.19
C PHE A 215 -5.77 -19.79 -2.12
N SER A 216 -6.84 -19.32 -2.77
CA SER A 216 -7.52 -19.99 -3.87
C SER A 216 -6.95 -19.53 -5.21
N ILE A 217 -6.87 -20.46 -6.17
CA ILE A 217 -6.56 -20.10 -7.55
C ILE A 217 -7.88 -19.93 -8.30
N GLU A 218 -8.13 -18.71 -8.78
CA GLU A 218 -9.41 -18.36 -9.38
C GLU A 218 -9.55 -18.92 -10.81
N PRO A 219 -10.79 -19.12 -11.29
CA PRO A 219 -11.05 -19.55 -12.66
C PRO A 219 -10.42 -18.63 -13.72
N PRO A 220 -10.12 -19.15 -14.91
CA PRO A 220 -9.68 -18.30 -16.02
C PRO A 220 -10.74 -17.23 -16.31
N GLY A 221 -10.30 -16.01 -16.60
CA GLY A 221 -11.19 -14.88 -16.89
C GLY A 221 -11.67 -14.10 -15.67
N ALA A 222 -11.69 -14.69 -14.46
CA ALA A 222 -12.20 -14.02 -13.26
C ALA A 222 -11.51 -12.67 -12.98
N LEU A 223 -10.18 -12.61 -13.12
CA LEU A 223 -9.43 -11.37 -12.98
C LEU A 223 -9.75 -10.36 -14.09
N ALA A 224 -9.86 -10.81 -15.34
CA ALA A 224 -10.12 -9.92 -16.48
C ALA A 224 -11.53 -9.32 -16.43
N ASP A 225 -12.53 -10.13 -16.04
CA ASP A 225 -13.91 -9.69 -15.83
C ASP A 225 -13.99 -8.69 -14.68
N LEU A 226 -13.30 -8.98 -13.57
CA LEU A 226 -13.20 -8.07 -12.44
C LEU A 226 -12.53 -6.75 -12.83
N GLN A 227 -11.40 -6.81 -13.55
CA GLN A 227 -10.71 -5.61 -14.00
C GLN A 227 -11.56 -4.77 -14.94
N THR A 228 -12.31 -5.42 -15.84
CA THR A 228 -13.24 -4.74 -16.77
C THR A 228 -14.36 -4.04 -16.00
N ARG A 229 -14.97 -4.72 -15.02
CA ARG A 229 -16.00 -4.14 -14.16
C ARG A 229 -15.46 -2.94 -13.38
N LEU A 230 -14.33 -3.10 -12.69
CA LEU A 230 -13.71 -2.03 -11.92
C LEU A 230 -13.31 -0.84 -12.80
N ALA A 231 -12.83 -1.09 -14.03
CA ALA A 231 -12.50 -0.04 -14.98
C ALA A 231 -13.74 0.74 -15.45
N GLN A 232 -14.90 0.10 -15.58
CA GLN A 232 -16.16 0.77 -15.89
C GLN A 232 -16.68 1.62 -14.72
N GLU A 233 -16.41 1.19 -13.49
CA GLU A 233 -16.78 1.91 -12.26
C GLU A 233 -15.85 3.09 -11.97
N SER A 234 -14.59 3.03 -12.42
CA SER A 234 -13.65 4.15 -12.29
C SER A 234 -14.05 5.36 -13.14
N ALA A 235 -14.02 6.55 -12.53
CA ALA A 235 -14.52 7.78 -13.15
C ALA A 235 -13.80 8.15 -14.46
N ALA A 236 -14.57 8.51 -15.49
CA ALA A 236 -14.06 9.05 -16.74
C ALA A 236 -13.26 10.34 -16.50
N GLY A 237 -12.03 10.41 -17.02
CA GLY A 237 -11.18 11.62 -16.97
C GLY A 237 -10.06 11.61 -15.93
N ALA A 238 -9.86 10.51 -15.19
CA ALA A 238 -8.68 10.34 -14.33
C ALA A 238 -7.40 10.11 -15.15
N ASP A 239 -6.25 10.54 -14.63
CA ASP A 239 -4.96 10.19 -15.21
C ASP A 239 -4.64 8.70 -15.06
N ALA A 240 -3.77 8.17 -15.93
CA ALA A 240 -3.48 6.73 -15.99
C ALA A 240 -2.99 6.13 -14.66
N MET A 241 -2.22 6.87 -13.87
CA MET A 241 -1.75 6.39 -12.56
C MET A 241 -2.90 6.31 -11.57
N THR A 242 -3.76 7.33 -11.53
CA THR A 242 -4.96 7.32 -10.69
C THR A 242 -5.89 6.16 -11.06
N THR A 243 -6.15 5.92 -12.34
CA THR A 243 -6.94 4.75 -12.78
C THR A 243 -6.32 3.43 -12.32
N ARG A 244 -4.99 3.26 -12.44
CA ARG A 244 -4.31 2.03 -12.01
C ARG A 244 -4.33 1.85 -10.49
N LEU A 245 -4.19 2.93 -9.72
CA LEU A 245 -4.32 2.90 -8.26
C LEU A 245 -5.75 2.51 -7.84
N GLN A 246 -6.77 3.05 -8.51
CA GLN A 246 -8.18 2.70 -8.24
C GLN A 246 -8.45 1.24 -8.57
N LEU A 247 -7.95 0.76 -9.72
CA LEU A 247 -8.06 -0.64 -10.11
C LEU A 247 -7.39 -1.56 -9.09
N ALA A 248 -6.16 -1.24 -8.66
CA ALA A 248 -5.46 -2.02 -7.64
C ALA A 248 -6.21 -2.04 -6.30
N ALA A 249 -6.83 -0.92 -5.91
CA ALA A 249 -7.66 -0.86 -4.71
C ALA A 249 -8.88 -1.79 -4.81
N GLY A 250 -9.58 -1.78 -5.94
CA GLY A 250 -10.71 -2.67 -6.18
C GLY A 250 -10.30 -4.16 -6.20
N LEU A 251 -9.17 -4.49 -6.84
CA LEU A 251 -8.62 -5.85 -6.80
C LEU A 251 -8.33 -6.32 -5.38
N GLN A 252 -7.72 -5.45 -4.56
CA GLN A 252 -7.43 -5.76 -3.16
C GLN A 252 -8.70 -5.99 -2.33
N GLN A 253 -9.74 -5.16 -2.52
CA GLN A 253 -11.02 -5.31 -1.83
C GLN A 253 -11.70 -6.64 -2.15
N GLU A 254 -11.50 -7.15 -3.37
CA GLU A 254 -12.03 -8.43 -3.83
C GLU A 254 -11.13 -9.64 -3.48
N GLY A 255 -10.00 -9.39 -2.80
CA GLY A 255 -9.07 -10.41 -2.31
C GLY A 255 -7.94 -10.78 -3.27
N PHE A 256 -7.79 -10.10 -4.42
CA PHE A 256 -6.72 -10.31 -5.39
C PHE A 256 -5.47 -9.48 -5.03
N GLU A 257 -4.93 -9.67 -3.83
CA GLU A 257 -3.85 -8.82 -3.30
C GLU A 257 -2.56 -8.94 -4.11
N TRP A 258 -2.21 -10.16 -4.56
CA TRP A 258 -1.02 -10.38 -5.40
C TRP A 258 -1.16 -9.66 -6.74
N ASP A 259 -2.29 -9.82 -7.41
CA ASP A 259 -2.55 -9.19 -8.71
C ASP A 259 -2.59 -7.66 -8.60
N ALA A 260 -3.16 -7.13 -7.50
CA ALA A 260 -3.10 -5.71 -7.18
C ALA A 260 -1.65 -5.21 -7.06
N ARG A 261 -0.77 -5.95 -6.38
CA ARG A 261 0.66 -5.60 -6.26
C ARG A 261 1.39 -5.62 -7.59
N GLU A 262 1.20 -6.66 -8.42
CA GLU A 262 1.88 -6.73 -9.72
C GLU A 262 1.40 -5.60 -10.65
N LEU A 263 0.12 -5.21 -10.58
CA LEU A 263 -0.39 -4.02 -11.28
C LEU A 263 0.28 -2.73 -10.77
N LEU A 264 0.39 -2.55 -9.45
CA LEU A 264 1.06 -1.39 -8.85
C LEU A 264 2.54 -1.33 -9.23
N LYS A 265 3.24 -2.46 -9.16
CA LYS A 265 4.65 -2.59 -9.54
C LYS A 265 4.88 -2.17 -10.98
N ALA A 266 4.11 -2.70 -11.93
CA ALA A 266 4.19 -2.29 -13.33
C ALA A 266 3.94 -0.79 -13.51
N SER A 267 3.06 -0.20 -12.71
CA SER A 267 2.73 1.23 -12.75
C SER A 267 3.83 2.13 -12.19
N LEU A 268 4.54 1.66 -11.17
CA LEU A 268 5.60 2.41 -10.51
C LEU A 268 6.95 2.27 -11.23
N THR A 269 7.15 1.19 -11.98
CA THR A 269 8.40 0.94 -12.74
C THR A 269 8.36 1.44 -14.17
N ASN A 270 7.19 1.46 -14.82
CA ASN A 270 7.07 2.00 -16.17
C ASN A 270 7.18 3.52 -16.13
N ARG A 271 8.34 4.03 -16.55
CA ARG A 271 8.58 5.45 -16.84
C ARG A 271 7.95 5.77 -18.19
N ASP A 272 6.64 5.87 -18.22
CA ASP A 272 5.96 6.71 -19.21
C ASP A 272 6.14 8.18 -18.79
#